data_AF-A0A7Y8VRB7-F1
#
_entry.id   AF-A0A7Y8VRB7-F1
#
_cell.length_a   1.000
_cell.length_b   1.000
_cell.length_c   1.000
_cell.angle_alpha   90.00
_cell.angle_beta   90.00
_cell.angle_gamma   90.00
#
_symmetry.space_group_name_H-M   'P 1'
#
loop_
_entity.id
_entity.type
_entity.pdbx_description
1 polymer ?
#
loop_
_entity_poly.entity_id
_entity_poly.type
_entity_poly.pdbx_seq_one_letter_code
_entity_poly.pdbx_strand_id
1 'polypeptide(L)'
;METYKIIDVSEFQGNIDWERVKASGVQGAIIRCSVGLDYVDSKFAKNVEECLRLGLHVGAYHFSWAGTADYAIKEADKFIGLCKKYKFDLPLYYDIEKGDKNPRTATAQMTTEAFINRCEELGYKVGVYANLDYFNNYLDPVKLKDYPLWIAQYYGRLTHKTPELFGMWQYTSTGRVDGINRKVDMNYCYVPYWEKLVEEVEKANNSNLNADISKQFLIMSDAFKNLGDLFLEVLKEQKVSIPKVEPAPNTPEKPIQDKQAESEPSKITSYIGNVKLQQMFLKYYFNFYKGNIDGQSGPLTLNAIKTFQSGQHLTPDGSWGTATDGAALSIGRSVQQALNNVGFNLSIDGIIGETTVGCITEFQKSHGLTTDGIIGLNTYKVLFDIKDPAPSTSSSSSSGMVSAHFAKSEFRCGCGGRYCDGYNGRNVSPKLLNILEKIRAYYGKPITITSGIRCQRYNDSLRGSIKNSVHRTGGAADIYIPGVTDTAAGRAQVKKLAYQYGAAYCYYGTSNMGNAVHINI
;
A
#
# COMPACT_ATOMS: atom_id res chain seq x y z
N MET A 1 14.73 33.30 -10.97
CA MET A 1 14.19 32.59 -9.78
C MET A 1 15.09 32.92 -8.63
N GLU A 2 14.51 33.18 -7.47
CA GLU A 2 15.28 33.23 -6.23
C GLU A 2 16.00 31.89 -6.04
N THR A 3 17.27 31.96 -5.62
CA THR A 3 18.10 30.77 -5.42
C THR A 3 18.54 30.70 -3.98
N TYR A 4 18.37 29.53 -3.39
CA TYR A 4 18.75 29.26 -2.02
C TYR A 4 20.03 28.44 -1.97
N LYS A 5 20.97 28.85 -1.12
CA LYS A 5 22.29 28.22 -1.01
C LYS A 5 22.22 27.06 -0.03
N ILE A 6 22.18 25.85 -0.58
CA ILE A 6 22.16 24.60 0.18
C ILE A 6 23.48 23.86 -0.03
N ILE A 7 24.01 23.25 1.02
CA ILE A 7 25.15 22.33 0.92
C ILE A 7 24.67 20.90 1.08
N ASP A 8 25.44 19.93 0.61
CA ASP A 8 25.27 18.55 1.04
C ASP A 8 26.56 17.99 1.63
N VAL A 9 26.41 17.24 2.71
CA VAL A 9 27.53 16.81 3.56
C VAL A 9 27.35 15.39 4.05
N SER A 10 28.49 14.77 4.33
CA SER A 10 28.60 13.45 4.95
C SER A 10 29.70 13.48 6.01
N GLU A 11 30.04 12.32 6.57
CA GLU A 11 31.22 12.19 7.41
C GLU A 11 32.54 12.63 6.75
N PHE A 12 32.59 12.63 5.41
CA PHE A 12 33.79 13.03 4.68
C PHE A 12 34.13 14.50 4.83
N GLN A 13 33.18 15.36 5.20
CA GLN A 13 33.44 16.76 5.53
C GLN A 13 34.05 16.93 6.94
N GLY A 14 34.10 15.87 7.75
CA GLY A 14 34.75 15.86 9.05
C GLY A 14 33.95 16.55 10.15
N ASN A 15 34.64 17.31 11.01
CA ASN A 15 33.98 18.14 12.02
C ASN A 15 33.67 19.51 11.39
N ILE A 16 32.39 19.85 11.37
CA ILE A 16 31.87 21.09 10.78
C ILE A 16 31.59 22.09 11.91
N ASP A 17 32.03 23.33 11.73
CA ASP A 17 31.61 24.47 12.55
C ASP A 17 30.35 25.08 11.94
N TRP A 18 29.19 24.62 12.42
CA TRP A 18 27.89 24.97 11.85
C TRP A 18 27.49 26.43 12.07
N GLU A 19 28.04 27.10 13.09
CA GLU A 19 27.79 28.52 13.33
C GLU A 19 28.45 29.37 12.25
N ARG A 20 29.70 29.04 11.89
CA ARG A 20 30.40 29.67 10.77
C ARG A 20 29.76 29.34 9.43
N VAL A 21 29.27 28.10 9.24
CA VAL A 21 28.50 27.73 8.03
C VAL A 21 27.27 28.62 7.89
N LYS A 22 26.46 28.77 8.94
CA LYS A 22 25.30 29.67 8.93
C LYS A 22 25.69 31.13 8.65
N ALA A 23 26.74 31.62 9.33
CA ALA A 23 27.23 32.98 9.13
C ALA A 23 27.74 33.25 7.70
N SER A 24 28.16 32.21 6.97
CA SER A 24 28.59 32.30 5.57
C SER A 24 27.43 32.47 4.56
N GLY A 25 26.19 32.51 5.04
CA GLY A 25 24.99 32.64 4.20
C GLY A 25 24.49 31.32 3.60
N VAL A 26 24.98 30.16 4.09
CA VAL A 26 24.33 28.88 3.80
C VAL A 26 22.99 28.81 4.55
N GLN A 27 21.94 28.40 3.84
CA GLN A 27 20.57 28.42 4.36
C GLN A 27 20.09 27.05 4.84
N GLY A 28 20.77 26.00 4.42
CA GLY A 28 20.43 24.63 4.82
C GLY A 28 21.40 23.59 4.31
N ALA A 29 21.17 22.35 4.72
CA ALA A 29 21.98 21.21 4.33
C ALA A 29 21.16 19.93 4.06
N ILE A 30 21.54 19.16 3.03
CA ILE A 30 21.12 17.77 2.87
C ILE A 30 22.22 16.86 3.43
N ILE A 31 21.89 16.04 4.43
CA ILE A 31 22.89 15.29 5.20
C ILE A 31 22.81 13.81 4.85
N ARG A 32 23.95 13.17 4.54
CA ARG A 32 23.98 11.72 4.32
C ARG A 32 23.51 10.99 5.56
N CYS A 33 22.48 10.17 5.40
CA CYS A 33 21.94 9.33 6.47
C CYS A 33 22.62 7.96 6.51
N SER A 34 22.70 7.30 5.35
CA SER A 34 23.15 5.92 5.27
C SER A 34 23.64 5.57 3.86
N VAL A 35 24.39 4.48 3.77
CA VAL A 35 24.87 3.88 2.52
C VAL A 35 24.46 2.41 2.51
N GLY A 36 23.66 1.99 1.53
CA GLY A 36 23.15 0.63 1.44
C GLY A 36 22.51 0.11 2.73
N LEU A 37 22.48 -1.21 2.91
CA LEU A 37 21.94 -1.81 4.14
C LEU A 37 22.90 -1.79 5.31
N ASP A 38 24.21 -1.74 5.06
CA ASP A 38 25.22 -2.06 6.08
C ASP A 38 25.80 -0.84 6.80
N TYR A 39 25.55 0.38 6.30
CA TYR A 39 26.22 1.56 6.84
C TYR A 39 25.28 2.73 7.20
N VAL A 40 25.48 3.32 8.37
CA VAL A 40 24.86 4.58 8.80
C VAL A 40 25.99 5.59 8.93
N ASP A 41 25.82 6.76 8.33
CA ASP A 41 26.87 7.78 8.34
C ASP A 41 27.17 8.25 9.77
N SER A 42 28.45 8.21 10.15
CA SER A 42 28.88 8.47 11.53
C SER A 42 28.63 9.90 12.00
N LYS A 43 28.41 10.85 11.07
CA LYS A 43 28.11 12.25 11.38
C LYS A 43 26.64 12.62 11.23
N PHE A 44 25.79 11.71 10.74
CA PHE A 44 24.38 12.00 10.43
C PHE A 44 23.64 12.68 11.59
N ALA A 45 23.58 12.04 12.75
CA ALA A 45 22.83 12.54 13.90
C ALA A 45 23.32 13.93 14.34
N LYS A 46 24.63 14.07 14.54
CA LYS A 46 25.24 15.34 14.99
C LYS A 46 24.98 16.47 13.98
N ASN A 47 25.13 16.20 12.69
CA ASN A 47 24.92 17.23 11.67
C ASN A 47 23.44 17.65 11.60
N VAL A 48 22.51 16.70 11.72
CA VAL A 48 21.07 17.02 11.72
C VAL A 48 20.71 17.85 12.96
N GLU A 49 21.18 17.44 14.14
CA GLU A 49 20.93 18.13 15.40
C GLU A 49 21.48 19.56 15.40
N GLU A 50 22.69 19.77 14.86
CA GLU A 50 23.27 21.13 14.77
C GLU A 50 22.52 22.02 13.78
N CYS A 51 22.07 21.50 12.63
CA CYS A 51 21.22 22.25 11.72
C CYS A 51 19.92 22.68 12.41
N LEU A 52 19.24 21.75 13.10
CA LEU A 52 18.01 22.03 13.83
C LEU A 52 18.23 23.05 14.96
N ARG A 53 19.31 22.90 15.74
CA ARG A 53 19.69 23.82 16.83
C ARG A 53 19.85 25.26 16.31
N LEU A 54 20.44 25.41 15.13
CA LEU A 54 20.72 26.70 14.52
C LEU A 54 19.60 27.20 13.61
N GLY A 55 18.52 26.45 13.43
CA GLY A 55 17.42 26.82 12.51
C GLY A 55 17.88 26.90 11.04
N LEU A 56 18.86 26.08 10.65
CA LEU A 56 19.17 25.84 9.25
C LEU A 56 18.17 24.82 8.69
N HIS A 57 17.71 25.04 7.46
CA HIS A 57 16.85 24.06 6.79
C HIS A 57 17.61 22.74 6.60
N VAL A 58 16.95 21.62 6.84
CA VAL A 58 17.61 20.32 6.89
C VAL A 58 16.83 19.27 6.13
N GLY A 59 17.56 18.52 5.31
CA GLY A 59 17.12 17.32 4.61
C GLY A 59 18.12 16.20 4.81
N ALA A 60 17.86 15.04 4.21
CA ALA A 60 18.79 13.92 4.29
C ALA A 60 18.81 13.12 3.00
N TYR A 61 19.87 12.34 2.77
CA TYR A 61 19.92 11.42 1.64
C TYR A 61 20.38 10.02 2.02
N HIS A 62 19.91 9.03 1.28
CA HIS A 62 20.36 7.64 1.34
C HIS A 62 21.13 7.29 0.07
N PHE A 63 22.41 6.97 0.21
CA PHE A 63 23.25 6.53 -0.90
C PHE A 63 22.96 5.07 -1.23
N SER A 64 22.39 4.81 -2.41
CA SER A 64 21.89 3.49 -2.75
C SER A 64 22.93 2.58 -3.39
N TRP A 65 22.92 1.32 -2.95
CA TRP A 65 23.63 0.20 -3.58
C TRP A 65 22.66 -0.78 -4.25
N ALA A 66 21.37 -0.44 -4.31
CA ALA A 66 20.33 -1.32 -4.82
C ALA A 66 20.55 -1.65 -6.31
N GLY A 67 20.79 -2.93 -6.60
CA GLY A 67 20.70 -3.50 -7.94
C GLY A 67 19.34 -4.12 -8.25
N THR A 68 18.49 -4.30 -7.23
CA THR A 68 17.17 -4.94 -7.30
C THR A 68 16.15 -4.15 -6.48
N ALA A 69 14.88 -4.25 -6.83
CA ALA A 69 13.82 -3.56 -6.09
C ALA A 69 13.67 -4.02 -4.64
N ASP A 70 13.91 -5.31 -4.33
CA ASP A 70 13.88 -5.81 -2.94
C ASP A 70 14.96 -5.14 -2.08
N TYR A 71 16.16 -4.95 -2.64
CA TYR A 71 17.23 -4.22 -1.96
C TYR A 71 16.84 -2.75 -1.74
N ALA A 72 16.26 -2.11 -2.76
CA ALA A 72 15.77 -0.73 -2.66
C ALA A 72 14.64 -0.56 -1.60
N ILE A 73 13.74 -1.54 -1.48
CA ILE A 73 12.68 -1.54 -0.45
C ILE A 73 13.29 -1.62 0.96
N LYS A 74 14.30 -2.47 1.16
CA LYS A 74 15.00 -2.60 2.46
C LYS A 74 15.81 -1.34 2.80
N GLU A 75 16.42 -0.72 1.79
CA GLU A 75 17.09 0.56 1.93
C GLU A 75 16.11 1.67 2.36
N ALA A 76 14.90 1.70 1.75
CA ALA A 76 13.85 2.63 2.13
C ALA A 76 13.38 2.44 3.58
N ASP A 77 13.13 1.19 4.01
CA ASP A 77 12.76 0.87 5.40
C ASP A 77 13.81 1.39 6.40
N LYS A 78 15.10 1.17 6.10
CA LYS A 78 16.21 1.67 6.92
C LYS A 78 16.26 3.19 6.94
N PHE A 79 16.22 3.81 5.77
CA PHE A 79 16.34 5.26 5.62
C PHE A 79 15.23 6.00 6.37
N ILE A 80 13.97 5.61 6.14
CA ILE A 80 12.82 6.19 6.83
C ILE A 80 12.85 5.88 8.33
N GLY A 81 13.25 4.66 8.72
CA GLY A 81 13.42 4.28 10.12
C GLY A 81 14.42 5.14 10.90
N LEU A 82 15.46 5.65 10.23
CA LEU A 82 16.43 6.58 10.80
C LEU A 82 15.92 8.03 10.77
N CYS A 83 15.32 8.46 9.66
CA CYS A 83 14.87 9.84 9.47
C CYS A 83 13.67 10.19 10.36
N LYS A 84 12.76 9.26 10.67
CA LYS A 84 11.57 9.54 11.50
C LYS A 84 11.86 10.08 12.91
N LYS A 85 13.12 10.05 13.36
CA LYS A 85 13.57 10.59 14.65
C LYS A 85 13.70 12.11 14.65
N TYR A 86 13.77 12.75 13.48
CA TYR A 86 14.01 14.18 13.33
C TYR A 86 12.91 14.83 12.49
N LYS A 87 12.83 16.16 12.56
CA LYS A 87 11.98 16.96 11.68
C LYS A 87 12.83 17.48 10.53
N PHE A 88 12.37 17.28 9.31
CA PHE A 88 13.02 17.77 8.10
C PHE A 88 12.06 18.73 7.38
N ASP A 89 12.60 19.85 6.93
CA ASP A 89 11.89 20.85 6.14
C ASP A 89 12.46 21.02 4.72
N LEU A 90 13.59 20.35 4.43
CA LEU A 90 14.03 20.01 3.08
C LEU A 90 13.70 18.54 2.77
N PRO A 91 13.66 18.16 1.48
CA PRO A 91 13.32 16.80 1.12
C PRO A 91 14.33 15.76 1.60
N LEU A 92 13.82 14.55 1.77
CA LEU A 92 14.61 13.34 1.89
C LEU A 92 14.89 12.79 0.49
N TYR A 93 16.11 12.40 0.18
CA TYR A 93 16.51 11.99 -1.17
C TYR A 93 17.00 10.53 -1.24
N TYR A 94 16.54 9.82 -2.25
CA TYR A 94 17.18 8.60 -2.75
C TYR A 94 18.32 9.02 -3.69
N ASP A 95 19.56 8.76 -3.28
CA ASP A 95 20.76 9.06 -4.06
C ASP A 95 21.16 7.82 -4.86
N ILE A 96 21.00 7.93 -6.19
CA ILE A 96 21.35 6.88 -7.14
C ILE A 96 22.41 7.35 -8.13
N GLU A 97 23.55 6.67 -8.07
CA GLU A 97 24.71 6.99 -8.90
C GLU A 97 25.50 5.75 -9.35
N LYS A 98 26.47 5.97 -10.24
CA LYS A 98 27.35 4.92 -10.76
C LYS A 98 28.35 4.52 -9.68
N GLY A 99 28.53 3.22 -9.46
CA GLY A 99 29.71 2.74 -8.72
C GLY A 99 30.32 1.49 -9.33
N ASP A 100 31.48 1.12 -8.81
CA ASP A 100 32.49 0.32 -9.52
C ASP A 100 32.24 -1.20 -9.62
N LYS A 101 31.01 -1.68 -9.38
CA LYS A 101 30.65 -3.12 -9.45
C LYS A 101 29.21 -3.37 -9.98
N ASN A 102 29.03 -3.41 -11.31
CA ASN A 102 27.88 -3.98 -12.06
C ASN A 102 26.44 -3.53 -11.62
N PRO A 103 25.35 -4.25 -11.97
CA PRO A 103 24.18 -3.93 -12.85
C PRO A 103 23.29 -2.67 -12.64
N ARG A 104 23.63 -1.69 -11.80
CA ARG A 104 22.69 -0.61 -11.35
C ARG A 104 22.14 0.34 -12.41
N THR A 105 22.84 0.57 -13.54
CA THR A 105 22.31 1.44 -14.62
C THR A 105 21.09 0.80 -15.32
N ALA A 106 21.11 -0.52 -15.52
CA ALA A 106 20.02 -1.24 -16.17
C ALA A 106 18.76 -1.35 -15.30
N THR A 107 18.90 -1.21 -13.97
CA THR A 107 17.82 -1.31 -13.00
C THR A 107 17.53 0.01 -12.28
N ALA A 108 18.12 1.13 -12.73
CA ALA A 108 18.03 2.41 -12.05
C ALA A 108 16.59 2.91 -11.88
N GLN A 109 15.80 2.94 -12.95
CA GLN A 109 14.39 3.34 -12.88
C GLN A 109 13.60 2.43 -11.94
N MET A 110 13.77 1.12 -12.05
CA MET A 110 13.08 0.12 -11.23
C MET A 110 13.37 0.30 -9.74
N THR A 111 14.65 0.45 -9.38
CA THR A 111 15.07 0.58 -7.98
C THR A 111 14.63 1.91 -7.40
N THR A 112 14.68 2.98 -8.19
CA THR A 112 14.14 4.30 -7.84
C THR A 112 12.64 4.24 -7.55
N GLU A 113 11.84 3.68 -8.46
CA GLU A 113 10.40 3.52 -8.26
C GLU A 113 10.09 2.63 -7.05
N ALA A 114 10.85 1.55 -6.83
CA ALA A 114 10.66 0.67 -5.67
C ALA A 114 10.95 1.37 -4.34
N PHE A 115 12.02 2.16 -4.28
CA PHE A 115 12.37 2.94 -3.10
C PHE A 115 11.32 4.00 -2.79
N ILE A 116 10.92 4.79 -3.80
CA ILE A 116 9.89 5.83 -3.67
C ILE A 116 8.59 5.22 -3.17
N ASN A 117 8.08 4.20 -3.85
CA ASN A 117 6.81 3.59 -3.49
C ASN A 117 6.84 3.03 -2.07
N ARG A 118 7.98 2.47 -1.63
CA ARG A 118 8.14 1.99 -0.27
C ARG A 118 8.13 3.13 0.74
N CYS A 119 8.77 4.26 0.44
CA CYS A 119 8.70 5.43 1.31
C CYS A 119 7.28 5.98 1.42
N GLU A 120 6.52 6.00 0.31
CA GLU A 120 5.11 6.41 0.32
C GLU A 120 4.25 5.47 1.17
N GLU A 121 4.46 4.16 1.09
CA GLU A 121 3.81 3.16 1.97
C GLU A 121 4.08 3.41 3.46
N LEU A 122 5.24 4.00 3.79
CA LEU A 122 5.62 4.39 5.13
C LEU A 122 5.14 5.80 5.52
N GLY A 123 4.44 6.51 4.62
CA GLY A 123 3.91 7.85 4.83
C GLY A 123 4.89 8.97 4.53
N TYR A 124 5.96 8.71 3.77
CA TYR A 124 7.01 9.68 3.46
C TYR A 124 7.13 9.92 1.96
N LYS A 125 7.08 11.18 1.55
CA LYS A 125 7.41 11.59 0.18
C LYS A 125 8.91 11.88 0.08
N VAL A 126 9.60 11.12 -0.77
CA VAL A 126 11.05 11.25 -0.99
C VAL A 126 11.36 11.74 -2.40
N GLY A 127 12.41 12.53 -2.54
CA GLY A 127 12.96 12.96 -3.82
C GLY A 127 14.01 12.01 -4.38
N VAL A 128 14.50 12.32 -5.58
CA VAL A 128 15.56 11.57 -6.25
C VAL A 128 16.73 12.48 -6.56
N TYR A 129 17.92 12.03 -6.16
CA TYR A 129 19.18 12.60 -6.60
C TYR A 129 19.87 11.70 -7.61
N ALA A 130 20.33 12.29 -8.71
CA ALA A 130 21.21 11.63 -9.65
C ALA A 130 22.00 12.65 -10.51
N ASN A 131 23.04 12.20 -11.19
CA ASN A 131 23.75 13.05 -12.15
C ASN A 131 22.99 13.20 -13.49
N LEU A 132 23.42 14.14 -14.33
CA LEU A 132 22.84 14.39 -15.64
C LEU A 132 22.78 13.14 -16.54
N ASP A 133 23.79 12.26 -16.48
CA ASP A 133 23.83 11.04 -17.29
C ASP A 133 22.69 10.08 -16.90
N TYR A 134 22.46 9.90 -15.59
CA TYR A 134 21.35 9.10 -15.08
C TYR A 134 19.99 9.65 -15.49
N PHE A 135 19.77 10.95 -15.33
CA PHE A 135 18.52 11.57 -15.75
C PHE A 135 18.28 11.53 -17.27
N ASN A 136 19.34 11.48 -18.08
CA ASN A 136 19.19 11.37 -19.54
C ASN A 136 18.99 9.92 -20.02
N ASN A 137 19.65 8.95 -19.38
CA ASN A 137 19.86 7.63 -19.97
C ASN A 137 19.22 6.48 -19.19
N TYR A 138 18.97 6.65 -17.88
CA TYR A 138 18.60 5.55 -16.99
C TYR A 138 17.35 5.83 -16.14
N LEU A 139 16.95 7.09 -16.03
CA LEU A 139 15.74 7.54 -15.36
C LEU A 139 14.78 8.22 -16.33
N ASP A 140 13.50 8.21 -15.99
CA ASP A 140 12.44 8.95 -16.68
C ASP A 140 11.96 10.10 -15.77
N PRO A 141 12.55 11.31 -15.88
CA PRO A 141 12.22 12.42 -15.00
C PRO A 141 10.78 12.91 -15.15
N VAL A 142 10.11 12.64 -16.27
CA VAL A 142 8.68 12.98 -16.44
C VAL A 142 7.81 12.12 -15.53
N LYS A 143 8.17 10.86 -15.30
CA LYS A 143 7.49 9.99 -14.32
C LYS A 143 7.74 10.41 -12.88
N LEU A 144 8.85 11.10 -12.63
CA LEU A 144 9.26 11.50 -11.29
C LEU A 144 8.92 12.97 -10.98
N LYS A 145 8.24 13.67 -11.90
CA LYS A 145 7.95 15.11 -11.81
C LYS A 145 7.18 15.55 -10.55
N ASP A 146 6.42 14.63 -9.95
CA ASP A 146 5.64 14.89 -8.75
C ASP A 146 6.49 14.79 -7.47
N TYR A 147 7.75 14.38 -7.59
CA TYR A 147 8.73 14.27 -6.50
C TYR A 147 9.82 15.33 -6.62
N PRO A 148 10.45 15.73 -5.50
CA PRO A 148 11.62 16.60 -5.54
C PRO A 148 12.76 15.97 -6.36
N LEU A 149 13.19 16.64 -7.44
CA LEU A 149 14.33 16.18 -8.24
C LEU A 149 15.55 17.06 -7.97
N TRP A 150 16.66 16.40 -7.68
CA TRP A 150 17.95 17.02 -7.41
C TRP A 150 18.99 16.48 -8.42
N ILE A 151 19.46 17.35 -9.31
CA ILE A 151 20.38 16.96 -10.39
C ILE A 151 21.81 17.41 -10.10
N ALA A 152 22.78 16.54 -10.37
CA ALA A 152 24.20 16.92 -10.41
C ALA A 152 24.68 17.17 -11.83
N GLN A 153 25.23 18.37 -12.06
CA GLN A 153 25.95 18.73 -13.27
C GLN A 153 26.95 19.85 -12.97
N TYR A 154 28.25 19.57 -13.06
CA TYR A 154 29.29 20.57 -12.78
C TYR A 154 29.58 21.40 -14.03
N TYR A 155 28.70 22.36 -14.31
CA TYR A 155 28.77 23.21 -15.49
C TYR A 155 28.21 24.61 -15.20
N GLY A 156 28.37 25.56 -16.14
CA GLY A 156 27.87 26.93 -15.97
C GLY A 156 26.34 27.06 -16.03
N ARG A 157 25.64 26.01 -16.49
CA ARG A 157 24.17 25.93 -16.54
C ARG A 157 23.73 24.46 -16.62
N LEU A 158 22.48 24.18 -16.25
CA LEU A 158 21.84 22.90 -16.56
C LEU A 158 21.61 22.75 -18.06
N THR A 159 21.90 21.55 -18.59
CA THR A 159 21.70 21.22 -20.01
C THR A 159 20.73 20.06 -20.23
N HIS A 160 20.00 19.64 -19.19
CA HIS A 160 18.91 18.67 -19.35
C HIS A 160 17.82 19.25 -20.27
N LYS A 161 17.05 18.39 -20.96
CA LYS A 161 16.02 18.82 -21.91
C LYS A 161 14.83 19.52 -21.24
N THR A 162 14.57 19.19 -19.98
CA THR A 162 13.51 19.74 -19.14
C THR A 162 14.10 20.21 -17.80
N PRO A 163 14.91 21.29 -17.79
CA PRO A 163 15.59 21.77 -16.58
C PRO A 163 14.61 22.27 -15.49
N GLU A 164 13.39 22.64 -15.86
CA GLU A 164 12.33 23.10 -14.96
C GLU A 164 11.79 22.02 -14.01
N LEU A 165 12.06 20.74 -14.27
CA LEU A 165 11.66 19.64 -13.38
C LEU A 165 12.52 19.56 -12.12
N PHE A 166 13.71 20.16 -12.12
CA PHE A 166 14.66 20.03 -11.01
C PHE A 166 14.51 21.18 -10.04
N GLY A 167 14.08 20.87 -8.82
CA GLY A 167 13.98 21.85 -7.75
C GLY A 167 15.31 22.14 -7.06
N MET A 168 16.34 21.35 -7.33
CA MET A 168 17.70 21.57 -6.82
C MET A 168 18.76 21.13 -7.83
N TRP A 169 19.87 21.88 -7.90
CA TRP A 169 21.01 21.61 -8.77
C TRP A 169 22.32 21.63 -7.99
N GLN A 170 23.02 20.50 -7.93
CA GLN A 170 24.41 20.42 -7.47
C GLN A 170 25.35 20.89 -8.59
N TYR A 171 25.91 22.09 -8.44
CA TYR A 171 26.68 22.76 -9.49
C TYR A 171 28.19 22.63 -9.32
N THR A 172 28.67 22.21 -8.14
CA THR A 172 30.09 21.90 -7.91
C THR A 172 30.26 20.95 -6.72
N SER A 173 31.24 20.06 -6.79
CA SER A 173 31.71 19.22 -5.67
C SER A 173 32.98 19.74 -4.99
N THR A 174 33.40 20.95 -5.36
CA THR A 174 34.68 21.53 -4.94
C THR A 174 34.52 22.88 -4.25
N GLY A 175 33.31 23.15 -3.74
CA GLY A 175 33.01 24.38 -3.03
C GLY A 175 33.84 24.55 -1.76
N ARG A 176 33.88 25.81 -1.30
CA ARG A 176 34.49 26.20 -0.03
C ARG A 176 33.48 27.02 0.76
N VAL A 177 33.24 26.61 1.99
CA VAL A 177 32.31 27.24 2.93
C VAL A 177 33.05 27.44 4.24
N ASP A 178 32.94 28.63 4.83
CA ASP A 178 33.57 28.89 6.11
C ASP A 178 32.98 27.96 7.20
N GLY A 179 33.84 27.41 8.05
CA GLY A 179 33.47 26.35 8.98
C GLY A 179 33.62 24.92 8.45
N ILE A 180 33.94 24.73 7.16
CA ILE A 180 34.26 23.41 6.57
C ILE A 180 35.66 23.45 5.96
N ASN A 181 36.58 22.67 6.54
CA ASN A 181 37.99 22.63 6.09
C ASN A 181 38.20 21.83 4.79
N ARG A 182 37.21 21.04 4.39
CA ARG A 182 37.25 20.17 3.20
C ARG A 182 36.40 20.76 2.09
N LYS A 183 36.56 20.22 0.88
CA LYS A 183 35.66 20.49 -0.23
C LYS A 183 34.25 20.07 0.15
N VAL A 184 33.27 20.86 -0.27
CA VAL A 184 31.86 20.62 -0.02
C VAL A 184 31.06 20.81 -1.30
N ASP A 185 30.04 19.99 -1.44
CA ASP A 185 29.13 20.01 -2.56
C ASP A 185 28.15 21.17 -2.38
N MET A 186 27.97 21.95 -3.45
CA MET A 186 27.19 23.18 -3.42
C MET A 186 26.00 23.10 -4.35
N ASN A 187 24.86 23.55 -3.85
CA ASN A 187 23.59 23.43 -4.51
C ASN A 187 22.89 24.79 -4.66
N TYR A 188 22.30 25.01 -5.83
CA TYR A 188 21.22 25.98 -6.00
C TYR A 188 19.90 25.27 -5.80
N CYS A 189 19.16 25.64 -4.77
CA CYS A 189 17.78 25.21 -4.59
C CYS A 189 16.84 26.29 -5.12
N TYR A 190 15.91 25.89 -5.98
CA TYR A 190 14.96 26.78 -6.67
C TYR A 190 13.56 26.75 -6.06
N VAL A 191 13.31 25.79 -5.17
CA VAL A 191 12.01 25.56 -4.54
C VAL A 191 12.17 25.73 -3.03
N PRO A 192 11.47 26.67 -2.39
CA PRO A 192 11.49 26.82 -0.94
C PRO A 192 10.67 25.69 -0.29
N TYR A 193 11.25 24.50 -0.19
CA TYR A 193 10.54 23.30 0.27
C TYR A 193 9.96 23.44 1.68
N TRP A 194 10.57 24.27 2.52
CA TRP A 194 10.10 24.59 3.88
C TRP A 194 8.76 25.34 3.92
N GLU A 195 8.42 26.10 2.87
CA GLU A 195 7.14 26.84 2.80
C GLU A 195 5.97 25.92 2.44
N LYS A 196 6.20 24.93 1.58
CA LYS A 196 5.14 23.98 1.16
C LYS A 196 4.63 23.11 2.30
N LEU A 197 5.48 22.77 3.26
CA LEU A 197 5.10 22.00 4.43
C LEU A 197 4.18 22.79 5.37
N VAL A 198 4.32 24.12 5.43
CA VAL A 198 3.43 24.99 6.22
C VAL A 198 2.04 25.02 5.60
N GLU A 199 1.92 25.17 4.28
CA GLU A 199 0.62 25.19 3.59
C GLU A 199 -0.16 23.88 3.71
N GLU A 200 0.52 22.73 3.69
CA GLU A 200 -0.12 21.41 3.86
C GLU A 200 -0.61 21.19 5.29
N VAL A 201 0.14 21.65 6.30
CA VAL A 201 -0.26 21.62 7.71
C VAL A 201 -1.43 22.58 7.98
N GLU A 202 -1.42 23.78 7.40
CA GLU A 202 -2.52 24.74 7.52
C GLU A 202 -3.81 24.23 6.87
N LYS A 203 -3.71 23.61 5.69
CA LYS A 203 -4.86 22.94 5.02
C LYS A 203 -5.41 21.78 5.86
N ALA A 204 -4.55 20.98 6.47
CA ALA A 204 -4.94 19.88 7.35
C ALA A 204 -5.58 20.36 8.66
N ASN A 205 -5.11 21.47 9.23
CA ASN A 205 -5.70 22.05 10.44
C ASN A 205 -7.08 22.67 10.17
N ASN A 206 -7.25 23.37 9.05
CA ASN A 206 -8.53 23.97 8.65
C ASN A 206 -9.59 22.91 8.31
N SER A 207 -9.21 21.79 7.69
CA SER A 207 -10.14 20.69 7.42
C SER A 207 -10.60 19.99 8.70
N ASN A 208 -9.70 19.81 9.67
CA ASN A 208 -10.03 19.26 10.99
C ASN A 208 -10.95 20.19 11.79
N LEU A 209 -10.70 21.51 11.79
CA LEU A 209 -11.56 22.50 12.45
C LEU A 209 -13.00 22.49 11.88
N ASN A 210 -13.13 22.43 10.54
CA ASN A 210 -14.44 22.33 9.88
C ASN A 210 -15.16 21.01 10.19
N ALA A 211 -14.43 19.91 10.33
CA ALA A 211 -14.98 18.62 10.73
C ALA A 211 -15.48 18.63 12.19
N ASP A 212 -14.76 19.29 13.10
CA ASP A 212 -15.17 19.44 14.50
C ASP A 212 -16.38 20.38 14.67
N ILE A 213 -16.44 21.48 13.92
CA ILE A 213 -17.63 22.35 13.87
C ILE A 213 -18.84 21.58 13.34
N SER A 214 -18.67 20.78 12.27
CA SER A 214 -19.73 19.95 11.71
C SER A 214 -20.23 18.89 12.70
N LYS A 215 -19.32 18.26 13.45
CA LYS A 215 -19.66 17.34 14.54
C LYS A 215 -20.42 18.02 15.67
N GLN A 216 -20.00 19.21 16.10
CA GLN A 216 -20.71 19.97 17.14
C GLN A 216 -22.12 20.36 16.68
N PHE A 217 -22.29 20.72 15.40
CA PHE A 217 -23.60 21.03 14.82
C PHE A 217 -24.52 19.80 14.73
N LEU A 218 -23.97 18.63 14.39
CA LEU A 218 -24.68 17.34 14.43
C LEU A 218 -25.10 16.95 15.85
N ILE A 219 -24.19 17.08 16.83
CA ILE A 219 -24.47 16.80 18.24
C ILE A 219 -25.56 17.74 18.78
N MET A 220 -25.52 19.03 18.43
CA MET A 220 -26.59 19.97 18.78
C MET A 220 -27.92 19.58 18.13
N SER A 221 -27.91 19.22 16.84
CA SER A 221 -29.11 18.79 16.13
C SER A 221 -29.75 17.53 16.74
N ASP A 222 -28.93 16.56 17.14
CA ASP A 222 -29.40 15.32 17.75
C ASP A 222 -29.89 15.54 19.19
N ALA A 223 -29.26 16.46 19.93
CA ALA A 223 -29.75 16.89 21.24
C ALA A 223 -31.12 17.59 21.14
N PHE A 224 -31.35 18.43 20.13
CA PHE A 224 -32.66 19.08 19.90
C PHE A 224 -33.74 18.08 19.48
N LYS A 225 -33.40 17.06 18.68
CA LYS A 225 -34.33 15.96 18.35
C LYS A 225 -34.71 15.14 19.58
N ASN A 226 -33.73 14.73 20.37
CA ASN A 226 -33.97 13.96 21.59
C ASN A 226 -34.77 14.75 22.63
N LEU A 227 -34.58 16.07 22.74
CA LEU A 227 -35.44 16.93 23.57
C LEU A 227 -36.88 17.01 23.04
N GLY A 228 -37.06 17.05 21.71
CA GLY A 228 -38.38 17.01 21.08
C GLY A 228 -39.11 15.70 21.33
N ASP A 229 -38.41 14.57 21.20
CA ASP A 229 -38.98 13.24 21.42
C ASP A 229 -39.30 12.99 22.89
N LEU A 230 -38.44 13.44 23.82
CA LEU A 230 -38.69 13.39 25.26
C LEU A 230 -39.88 14.28 25.67
N PHE A 231 -40.04 15.45 25.05
CA PHE A 231 -41.19 16.33 25.26
C PHE A 231 -42.50 15.67 24.78
N LEU A 232 -42.46 14.94 23.67
CA LEU A 232 -43.62 14.17 23.18
C LEU A 232 -43.93 12.95 24.04
N GLU A 233 -42.93 12.33 24.68
CA GLU A 233 -43.11 11.22 25.62
C GLU A 233 -43.75 11.69 26.93
N VAL A 234 -43.28 12.81 27.51
CA VAL A 234 -43.86 13.42 28.72
C VAL A 234 -45.32 13.87 28.48
N LEU A 235 -45.64 14.36 27.29
CA LEU A 235 -47.02 14.72 26.93
C LEU A 235 -47.96 13.49 26.84
N LYS A 236 -47.43 12.31 26.48
CA LYS A 236 -48.21 11.06 26.46
C LYS A 236 -48.52 10.55 27.87
N GLU A 237 -47.63 10.75 28.84
CA GLU A 237 -47.82 10.32 30.23
C GLU A 237 -48.76 11.23 31.04
N GLN A 238 -48.86 12.52 30.71
CA GLN A 238 -49.64 13.48 31.50
C GLN A 238 -51.12 13.66 31.11
N LYS A 239 -51.67 12.87 30.17
CA LYS A 239 -53.08 12.97 29.71
C LYS A 239 -53.54 14.42 29.41
N VAL A 240 -52.65 15.28 28.91
CA VAL A 240 -53.04 16.64 28.49
C VAL A 240 -53.60 16.56 27.07
N SER A 241 -54.89 16.87 26.90
CA SER A 241 -55.54 16.89 25.59
C SER A 241 -55.11 18.10 24.78
N ILE A 242 -54.44 17.87 23.65
CA ILE A 242 -54.18 18.88 22.61
C ILE A 242 -55.31 18.78 21.56
N PRO A 243 -55.92 19.89 21.09
CA PRO A 243 -57.01 19.84 20.11
C PRO A 243 -56.55 19.24 18.78
N LYS A 244 -57.34 18.29 18.25
CA LYS A 244 -57.09 17.63 16.96
C LYS A 244 -57.41 18.57 15.78
N VAL A 245 -56.49 18.65 14.83
CA VAL A 245 -56.81 19.00 13.42
C VAL A 245 -57.05 17.68 12.69
N GLU A 246 -58.23 17.56 12.06
CA GLU A 246 -58.68 16.35 11.36
C GLU A 246 -57.96 16.13 10.02
N PRO A 247 -57.60 14.88 9.68
CA PRO A 247 -57.46 14.45 8.29
C PRO A 247 -58.69 13.69 7.79
N ALA A 248 -58.93 13.82 6.48
CA ALA A 248 -60.03 13.26 5.69
C ALA A 248 -60.08 11.70 5.67
N PRO A 249 -61.21 11.09 5.23
CA PRO A 249 -61.79 9.89 5.84
C PRO A 249 -61.29 8.52 5.33
N ASN A 250 -61.40 7.55 6.27
CA ASN A 250 -61.24 6.09 6.21
C ASN A 250 -61.99 5.38 5.07
N THR A 251 -61.64 4.16 4.65
CA THR A 251 -61.98 2.86 5.32
C THR A 251 -61.51 1.66 4.45
N PRO A 252 -61.57 0.38 4.92
CA PRO A 252 -61.65 -0.15 6.29
C PRO A 252 -60.69 -1.33 6.58
N GLU A 253 -60.26 -1.45 7.83
CA GLU A 253 -59.80 -2.73 8.41
C GLU A 253 -60.99 -3.64 8.78
N LYS A 254 -60.77 -4.95 8.79
CA LYS A 254 -61.56 -5.94 9.55
C LYS A 254 -60.64 -6.87 10.35
N PRO A 255 -61.09 -7.41 11.51
CA PRO A 255 -60.21 -7.51 12.67
C PRO A 255 -60.06 -8.93 13.28
N ILE A 256 -58.99 -9.06 14.08
CA ILE A 256 -58.77 -9.90 15.28
C ILE A 256 -58.60 -11.43 15.08
N GLN A 257 -57.47 -11.98 15.53
CA GLN A 257 -57.41 -12.81 16.75
C GLN A 257 -55.99 -13.07 17.24
N ASP A 258 -55.77 -12.73 18.52
CA ASP A 258 -54.61 -13.09 19.33
C ASP A 258 -54.38 -14.61 19.33
N LYS A 259 -53.14 -15.00 19.03
CA LYS A 259 -52.49 -16.12 19.70
C LYS A 259 -51.07 -15.71 20.03
N GLN A 260 -50.77 -15.83 21.32
CA GLN A 260 -49.42 -15.79 21.88
C GLN A 260 -48.50 -16.64 21.02
N ALA A 261 -47.57 -15.98 20.33
CA ALA A 261 -46.33 -16.57 19.89
C ALA A 261 -45.26 -15.87 20.72
N GLU A 262 -44.50 -16.64 21.50
CA GLU A 262 -43.20 -16.20 21.97
C GLU A 262 -42.46 -15.63 20.75
N SER A 263 -42.22 -14.33 20.74
CA SER A 263 -41.55 -13.69 19.62
C SER A 263 -40.16 -14.31 19.53
N GLU A 264 -39.89 -15.03 18.44
CA GLU A 264 -38.53 -15.45 18.09
C GLU A 264 -37.55 -14.27 18.27
N PRO A 265 -36.35 -14.50 18.82
CA PRO A 265 -35.38 -13.44 19.00
C PRO A 265 -35.13 -12.75 17.66
N SER A 266 -35.29 -11.42 17.63
CA SER A 266 -35.17 -10.60 16.42
C SER A 266 -33.93 -10.99 15.64
N LYS A 267 -34.12 -11.58 14.46
CA LYS A 267 -33.04 -12.09 13.62
C LYS A 267 -32.09 -10.94 13.29
N ILE A 268 -30.88 -10.97 13.83
CA ILE A 268 -29.86 -9.94 13.57
C ILE A 268 -29.41 -10.10 12.11
N THR A 269 -29.60 -9.07 11.30
CA THR A 269 -29.31 -9.09 9.85
C THR A 269 -28.20 -8.15 9.42
N SER A 270 -27.62 -7.37 10.34
CA SER A 270 -26.59 -6.36 10.06
C SER A 270 -25.65 -6.18 11.26
N TYR A 271 -24.42 -5.75 11.01
CA TYR A 271 -23.46 -5.31 12.03
C TYR A 271 -23.57 -3.82 12.34
N ILE A 272 -24.33 -3.03 11.55
CA ILE A 272 -24.48 -1.58 11.77
C ILE A 272 -25.08 -1.33 13.15
N GLY A 273 -24.46 -0.42 13.90
CA GLY A 273 -24.87 -0.07 15.26
C GLY A 273 -24.47 -1.09 16.34
N ASN A 274 -23.92 -2.26 15.99
CA ASN A 274 -23.48 -3.28 16.94
C ASN A 274 -21.96 -3.45 16.94
N VAL A 275 -21.26 -2.57 17.65
CA VAL A 275 -19.79 -2.56 17.73
C VAL A 275 -19.22 -3.88 18.24
N LYS A 276 -19.94 -4.57 19.13
CA LYS A 276 -19.50 -5.88 19.65
C LYS A 276 -19.43 -6.92 18.52
N LEU A 277 -20.45 -7.00 17.67
CA LEU A 277 -20.43 -7.89 16.50
C LEU A 277 -19.40 -7.47 15.45
N GLN A 278 -19.18 -6.17 15.26
CA GLN A 278 -18.12 -5.66 14.37
C GLN A 278 -16.72 -6.10 14.84
N GLN A 279 -16.43 -5.96 16.13
CA GLN A 279 -15.20 -6.43 16.75
C GLN A 279 -15.06 -7.95 16.65
N MET A 280 -16.14 -8.71 16.82
CA MET A 280 -16.14 -10.17 16.62
C MET A 280 -15.76 -10.54 15.19
N PHE A 281 -16.42 -9.96 14.18
CA PHE A 281 -16.08 -10.21 12.78
C PHE A 281 -14.60 -9.90 12.51
N LEU A 282 -14.12 -8.71 12.89
CA LEU A 282 -12.74 -8.30 12.64
C LEU A 282 -11.69 -9.14 13.39
N LYS A 283 -12.06 -9.72 14.53
CA LYS A 283 -11.17 -10.59 15.31
C LYS A 283 -11.12 -12.00 14.73
N TYR A 284 -12.27 -12.59 14.46
CA TYR A 284 -12.35 -13.98 14.03
C TYR A 284 -12.15 -14.15 12.53
N TYR A 285 -12.35 -13.12 11.72
CA TYR A 285 -11.98 -13.12 10.31
C TYR A 285 -10.59 -12.49 10.14
N PHE A 286 -9.56 -13.31 9.87
CA PHE A 286 -8.17 -12.88 9.63
C PHE A 286 -7.49 -12.04 10.73
N ASN A 287 -8.08 -11.91 11.92
CA ASN A 287 -7.47 -11.26 13.08
C ASN A 287 -7.04 -9.80 12.84
N PHE A 288 -7.88 -9.03 12.15
CA PHE A 288 -7.72 -7.58 11.99
C PHE A 288 -7.79 -6.84 13.33
N TYR A 289 -8.61 -7.31 14.28
CA TYR A 289 -8.78 -6.70 15.60
C TYR A 289 -8.13 -7.51 16.72
N LYS A 290 -7.11 -6.94 17.37
CA LYS A 290 -6.32 -7.58 18.44
C LYS A 290 -6.73 -7.18 19.87
N GLY A 291 -7.78 -6.37 20.00
CA GLY A 291 -8.28 -5.90 21.30
C GLY A 291 -9.28 -6.86 21.96
N ASN A 292 -9.85 -6.41 23.08
CA ASN A 292 -10.93 -7.09 23.78
C ASN A 292 -12.27 -6.77 23.11
N ILE A 293 -13.18 -7.74 23.04
CA ILE A 293 -14.53 -7.50 22.52
C ILE A 293 -15.35 -6.87 23.65
N ASP A 294 -15.36 -5.54 23.69
CA ASP A 294 -15.96 -4.72 24.75
C ASP A 294 -17.15 -3.87 24.28
N GLY A 295 -17.43 -3.87 22.96
CA GLY A 295 -18.48 -3.05 22.36
C GLY A 295 -18.15 -1.56 22.31
N GLN A 296 -16.91 -1.16 22.60
CA GLN A 296 -16.48 0.23 22.58
C GLN A 296 -15.65 0.52 21.32
N SER A 297 -16.04 1.56 20.56
CA SER A 297 -15.35 1.92 19.32
C SER A 297 -14.13 2.80 19.59
N GLY A 298 -13.03 2.17 20.05
CA GLY A 298 -11.75 2.82 20.33
C GLY A 298 -10.75 2.79 19.16
N PRO A 299 -9.54 3.35 19.32
CA PRO A 299 -8.52 3.44 18.25
C PRO A 299 -8.16 2.09 17.60
N LEU A 300 -8.13 1.00 18.39
CA LEU A 300 -7.88 -0.34 17.89
C LEU A 300 -9.01 -0.84 16.98
N THR A 301 -10.26 -0.52 17.31
CA THR A 301 -11.45 -0.89 16.52
C THR A 301 -11.46 -0.10 15.21
N LEU A 302 -11.23 1.22 15.27
CA LEU A 302 -11.15 2.07 14.09
C LEU A 302 -10.04 1.62 13.13
N ASN A 303 -8.85 1.29 13.62
CA ASN A 303 -7.74 0.81 12.79
C ASN A 303 -8.03 -0.56 12.15
N ALA A 304 -8.70 -1.45 12.88
CA ALA A 304 -9.13 -2.74 12.34
C ALA A 304 -10.19 -2.55 11.24
N ILE A 305 -11.16 -1.64 11.41
CA ILE A 305 -12.13 -1.28 10.38
C ILE A 305 -11.43 -0.73 9.14
N LYS A 306 -10.49 0.21 9.29
CA LYS A 306 -9.72 0.78 8.16
C LYS A 306 -8.93 -0.28 7.41
N THR A 307 -8.33 -1.23 8.15
CA THR A 307 -7.56 -2.33 7.55
C THR A 307 -8.49 -3.26 6.75
N PHE A 308 -9.65 -3.60 7.30
CA PHE A 308 -10.67 -4.39 6.62
C PHE A 308 -11.23 -3.65 5.39
N GLN A 309 -11.63 -2.38 5.53
CA GLN A 309 -12.08 -1.52 4.44
C GLN A 309 -11.05 -1.45 3.30
N SER A 310 -9.78 -1.26 3.65
CA SER A 310 -8.68 -1.29 2.66
C SER A 310 -8.61 -2.62 1.93
N GLY A 311 -8.77 -3.74 2.65
CA GLY A 311 -8.81 -5.08 2.07
C GLY A 311 -10.04 -5.35 1.20
N GLN A 312 -11.14 -4.63 1.42
CA GLN A 312 -12.39 -4.72 0.66
C GLN A 312 -12.56 -3.63 -0.41
N HIS A 313 -11.53 -2.79 -0.63
CA HIS A 313 -11.58 -1.64 -1.55
C HIS A 313 -12.66 -0.60 -1.21
N LEU A 314 -12.92 -0.41 0.07
CA LEU A 314 -13.80 0.63 0.61
C LEU A 314 -12.96 1.82 1.09
N THR A 315 -13.59 2.99 1.20
CA THR A 315 -12.98 4.16 1.84
C THR A 315 -12.54 3.79 3.26
N PRO A 316 -11.24 3.91 3.61
CA PRO A 316 -10.73 3.53 4.94
C PRO A 316 -10.97 4.66 5.95
N ASP A 317 -12.23 5.03 6.11
CA ASP A 317 -12.67 6.09 7.03
C ASP A 317 -12.74 5.62 8.49
N GLY A 318 -12.67 4.31 8.74
CA GLY A 318 -12.79 3.72 10.07
C GLY A 318 -14.23 3.68 10.60
N SER A 319 -15.22 4.01 9.76
CA SER A 319 -16.63 4.00 10.08
C SER A 319 -17.31 2.75 9.52
N TRP A 320 -18.07 2.03 10.36
CA TRP A 320 -18.82 0.87 9.90
C TRP A 320 -20.13 1.28 9.22
N GLY A 321 -20.01 1.79 7.98
CA GLY A 321 -21.15 2.13 7.12
C GLY A 321 -21.70 0.94 6.34
N THR A 322 -22.78 1.18 5.58
CA THR A 322 -23.49 0.17 4.76
C THR A 322 -22.59 -0.61 3.80
N ALA A 323 -21.58 0.02 3.21
CA ALA A 323 -20.64 -0.67 2.33
C ALA A 323 -19.73 -1.65 3.09
N THR A 324 -19.27 -1.26 4.29
CA THR A 324 -18.46 -2.12 5.17
C THR A 324 -19.28 -3.29 5.67
N ASP A 325 -20.54 -3.01 6.03
CA ASP A 325 -21.51 -4.01 6.46
C ASP A 325 -21.83 -5.04 5.37
N GLY A 326 -22.10 -4.59 4.14
CA GLY A 326 -22.36 -5.48 3.01
C GLY A 326 -21.19 -6.42 2.70
N ALA A 327 -19.95 -5.93 2.77
CA ALA A 327 -18.76 -6.75 2.59
C ALA A 327 -18.61 -7.81 3.69
N ALA A 328 -18.76 -7.41 4.96
CA ALA A 328 -18.67 -8.33 6.09
C ALA A 328 -19.76 -9.41 6.06
N LEU A 329 -21.00 -9.04 5.75
CA LEU A 329 -22.13 -9.97 5.61
C LEU A 329 -21.91 -10.98 4.46
N SER A 330 -21.37 -10.52 3.33
CA SER A 330 -21.06 -11.40 2.19
C SER A 330 -19.99 -12.46 2.55
N ILE A 331 -18.94 -12.02 3.24
CA ILE A 331 -17.88 -12.91 3.75
C ILE A 331 -18.45 -13.90 4.76
N GLY A 332 -19.23 -13.42 5.74
CA GLY A 332 -19.83 -14.28 6.75
C GLY A 332 -20.72 -15.36 6.15
N ARG A 333 -21.51 -15.03 5.11
CA ARG A 333 -22.36 -16.02 4.41
C ARG A 333 -21.52 -17.10 3.73
N SER A 334 -20.41 -16.72 3.11
CA SER A 334 -19.48 -17.68 2.49
C SER A 334 -18.89 -18.65 3.53
N VAL A 335 -18.51 -18.14 4.71
CA VAL A 335 -17.99 -18.96 5.82
C VAL A 335 -19.06 -19.91 6.36
N GLN A 336 -20.26 -19.41 6.65
CA GLN A 336 -21.38 -20.23 7.15
C GLN A 336 -21.77 -21.31 6.15
N GLN A 337 -21.80 -20.98 4.85
CA GLN A 337 -22.04 -21.97 3.79
C GLN A 337 -20.96 -23.05 3.75
N ALA A 338 -19.68 -22.67 3.86
CA ALA A 338 -18.57 -23.63 3.86
C ALA A 338 -18.63 -24.56 5.08
N LEU A 339 -18.96 -24.03 6.26
CA LEU A 339 -19.20 -24.83 7.46
C LEU A 339 -20.38 -25.80 7.28
N ASN A 340 -21.48 -25.34 6.68
CA ASN A 340 -22.61 -26.22 6.42
C ASN A 340 -22.26 -27.34 5.43
N ASN A 341 -21.43 -27.06 4.43
CA ASN A 341 -20.97 -28.04 3.46
C ASN A 341 -20.11 -29.15 4.10
N VAL A 342 -19.44 -28.87 5.23
CA VAL A 342 -18.66 -29.84 5.99
C VAL A 342 -19.43 -30.45 7.18
N GLY A 343 -20.75 -30.23 7.24
CA GLY A 343 -21.66 -30.94 8.15
C GLY A 343 -22.23 -30.14 9.32
N PHE A 344 -21.98 -28.83 9.39
CA PHE A 344 -22.66 -27.96 10.37
C PHE A 344 -24.06 -27.55 9.89
N ASN A 345 -24.88 -27.00 10.79
CA ASN A 345 -26.24 -26.55 10.48
C ASN A 345 -26.49 -25.12 10.98
N LEU A 346 -25.77 -24.16 10.38
CA LEU A 346 -25.86 -22.73 10.66
C LEU A 346 -26.91 -22.05 9.78
N SER A 347 -27.60 -21.05 10.33
CA SER A 347 -28.31 -20.04 9.54
C SER A 347 -27.29 -19.24 8.71
N ILE A 348 -27.59 -19.03 7.41
CA ILE A 348 -26.73 -18.27 6.49
C ILE A 348 -27.20 -16.80 6.49
N ASP A 349 -26.96 -16.11 7.59
CA ASP A 349 -27.33 -14.69 7.79
C ASP A 349 -26.17 -13.73 7.53
N GLY A 350 -24.94 -14.22 7.50
CA GLY A 350 -23.72 -13.43 7.30
C GLY A 350 -23.07 -12.93 8.59
N ILE A 351 -23.62 -13.29 9.75
CA ILE A 351 -23.12 -12.85 11.04
C ILE A 351 -22.11 -13.87 11.60
N ILE A 352 -20.85 -13.46 11.72
CA ILE A 352 -19.82 -14.20 12.47
C ILE A 352 -19.98 -13.89 13.96
N GLY A 353 -21.07 -14.42 14.54
CA GLY A 353 -21.40 -14.36 15.96
C GLY A 353 -20.97 -15.61 16.73
N GLU A 354 -21.38 -15.73 17.99
CA GLU A 354 -20.92 -16.79 18.91
C GLU A 354 -21.17 -18.20 18.37
N THR A 355 -22.35 -18.46 17.79
CA THR A 355 -22.68 -19.76 17.18
C THR A 355 -21.75 -20.10 16.01
N THR A 356 -21.51 -19.14 15.10
CA THR A 356 -20.61 -19.32 13.96
C THR A 356 -19.17 -19.58 14.43
N VAL A 357 -18.69 -18.82 15.43
CA VAL A 357 -17.36 -19.01 16.03
C VAL A 357 -17.23 -20.36 16.74
N GLY A 358 -18.28 -20.82 17.40
CA GLY A 358 -18.35 -22.17 17.99
C GLY A 358 -18.16 -23.26 16.93
N CYS A 359 -18.86 -23.16 15.79
CA CYS A 359 -18.68 -24.09 14.67
C CYS A 359 -17.27 -24.01 14.05
N ILE A 360 -16.68 -22.82 13.93
CA ILE A 360 -15.29 -22.67 13.44
C ILE A 360 -14.31 -23.34 14.40
N THR A 361 -14.52 -23.19 15.71
CA THR A 361 -13.66 -23.80 16.72
C THR A 361 -13.74 -25.33 16.68
N GLU A 362 -14.94 -25.89 16.53
CA GLU A 362 -15.12 -27.34 16.40
C GLU A 362 -14.56 -27.86 15.06
N PHE A 363 -14.73 -27.09 13.97
CA PHE A 363 -14.10 -27.39 12.68
C PHE A 363 -12.57 -27.44 12.79
N GLN A 364 -11.97 -26.43 13.42
CA GLN A 364 -10.52 -26.39 13.64
C GLN A 364 -10.05 -27.62 14.43
N LYS A 365 -10.79 -27.97 15.50
CA LYS A 365 -10.49 -29.13 16.34
C LYS A 365 -10.56 -30.43 15.55
N SER A 366 -11.61 -30.62 14.74
CA SER A 366 -11.80 -31.85 13.96
C SER A 366 -10.79 -32.00 12.81
N HIS A 367 -10.14 -30.91 12.38
CA HIS A 367 -9.15 -30.88 11.29
C HIS A 367 -7.71 -30.68 11.77
N GLY A 368 -7.44 -30.79 13.08
CA GLY A 368 -6.08 -30.71 13.64
C GLY A 368 -5.44 -29.32 13.51
N LEU A 369 -6.25 -28.25 13.44
CA LEU A 369 -5.80 -26.87 13.38
C LEU A 369 -5.72 -26.26 14.78
N THR A 370 -5.06 -25.09 14.89
CA THR A 370 -5.14 -24.26 16.10
C THR A 370 -6.61 -23.95 16.41
N THR A 371 -7.08 -24.32 17.60
CA THR A 371 -8.48 -24.14 18.04
C THR A 371 -8.66 -22.79 18.73
N ASP A 372 -8.64 -21.72 17.95
CA ASP A 372 -8.75 -20.33 18.44
C ASP A 372 -10.01 -19.60 17.94
N GLY A 373 -10.82 -20.26 17.10
CA GLY A 373 -12.00 -19.69 16.46
C GLY A 373 -11.68 -18.69 15.35
N ILE A 374 -10.39 -18.43 15.06
CA ILE A 374 -9.95 -17.46 14.05
C ILE A 374 -9.83 -18.16 12.69
N ILE A 375 -10.55 -17.63 11.71
CA ILE A 375 -10.43 -17.96 10.28
C ILE A 375 -9.17 -17.31 9.71
N GLY A 376 -8.02 -17.70 10.24
CA GLY A 376 -6.71 -17.35 9.71
C GLY A 376 -6.40 -18.19 8.47
N LEU A 377 -5.22 -17.98 7.88
CA LEU A 377 -4.86 -18.60 6.61
C LEU A 377 -4.98 -20.13 6.60
N ASN A 378 -4.57 -20.82 7.67
CA ASN A 378 -4.64 -22.28 7.74
C ASN A 378 -6.09 -22.78 7.85
N THR A 379 -6.92 -22.13 8.67
CA THR A 379 -8.35 -22.45 8.79
C THR A 379 -9.10 -22.14 7.51
N TYR A 380 -8.82 -20.99 6.88
CA TYR A 380 -9.39 -20.62 5.59
C TYR A 380 -9.04 -21.65 4.51
N LYS A 381 -7.79 -22.13 4.47
CA LYS A 381 -7.38 -23.15 3.50
C LYS A 381 -8.18 -24.43 3.64
N VAL A 382 -8.26 -24.99 4.84
CA VAL A 382 -8.95 -26.27 5.04
C VAL A 382 -10.46 -26.11 4.87
N LEU A 383 -11.05 -25.02 5.37
CA LEU A 383 -12.50 -24.77 5.30
C LEU A 383 -13.02 -24.63 3.87
N PHE A 384 -12.21 -24.07 2.97
CA PHE A 384 -12.56 -23.90 1.56
C PHE A 384 -11.88 -24.92 0.65
N ASP A 385 -11.38 -26.05 1.19
CA ASP A 385 -10.66 -27.13 0.49
C ASP A 385 -9.53 -26.63 -0.44
N ILE A 386 -8.78 -25.65 0.03
CA ILE A 386 -7.62 -25.07 -0.64
C ILE A 386 -6.39 -25.91 -0.28
N LYS A 387 -6.07 -26.87 -1.14
CA LYS A 387 -4.93 -27.78 -0.96
C LYS A 387 -3.59 -27.05 -1.18
N ASP A 388 -2.65 -27.25 -0.27
CA ASP A 388 -1.24 -26.91 -0.54
C ASP A 388 -0.70 -27.86 -1.62
N PRO A 389 0.06 -27.36 -2.61
CA PRO A 389 0.63 -28.23 -3.64
C PRO A 389 1.64 -29.20 -3.01
N ALA A 390 1.43 -30.50 -3.23
CA ALA A 390 2.34 -31.56 -2.82
C ALA A 390 3.74 -31.41 -3.48
N PRO A 391 4.82 -31.93 -2.87
CA PRO A 391 6.10 -32.05 -3.53
C PRO A 391 5.93 -32.96 -4.76
N SER A 392 6.29 -32.44 -5.93
CA SER A 392 6.02 -33.09 -7.21
C SER A 392 6.78 -34.42 -7.35
N THR A 393 6.04 -35.53 -7.49
CA THR A 393 6.47 -36.67 -8.29
C THR A 393 5.53 -36.82 -9.49
N SER A 394 6.15 -36.96 -10.65
CA SER A 394 5.57 -37.02 -11.99
C SER A 394 4.48 -38.08 -12.18
N SER A 395 3.38 -37.71 -12.85
CA SER A 395 2.73 -38.58 -13.85
C SER A 395 1.78 -37.79 -14.76
N SER A 396 1.79 -38.17 -16.04
CA SER A 396 1.09 -37.61 -17.19
C SER A 396 -0.42 -37.86 -17.23
N SER A 397 -1.23 -36.86 -17.62
CA SER A 397 -2.51 -37.07 -18.34
C SER A 397 -3.06 -35.80 -19.03
N SER A 398 -3.10 -35.85 -20.36
CA SER A 398 -4.12 -35.38 -21.33
C SER A 398 -4.80 -33.99 -21.31
N SER A 399 -4.63 -33.09 -20.34
CA SER A 399 -5.37 -31.79 -20.39
C SER A 399 -4.57 -30.59 -20.92
N GLY A 400 -3.27 -30.71 -21.14
CA GLY A 400 -2.41 -29.57 -21.49
C GLY A 400 -2.31 -28.50 -20.38
N MET A 401 -2.93 -28.73 -19.22
CA MET A 401 -2.90 -27.87 -18.05
C MET A 401 -1.59 -28.03 -17.28
N VAL A 402 -1.07 -26.92 -16.75
CA VAL A 402 0.14 -26.91 -15.90
C VAL A 402 -0.18 -26.60 -14.44
N SER A 403 -1.42 -26.21 -14.16
CA SER A 403 -2.00 -25.99 -12.82
C SER A 403 -3.53 -26.09 -12.91
N ALA A 404 -4.25 -25.89 -11.82
CA ALA A 404 -5.71 -26.05 -11.80
C ALA A 404 -6.43 -25.10 -12.78
N HIS A 405 -5.91 -23.90 -12.97
CA HIS A 405 -6.57 -22.85 -13.75
C HIS A 405 -5.74 -22.27 -14.89
N PHE A 406 -4.52 -22.79 -15.12
CA PHE A 406 -3.68 -22.33 -16.22
C PHE A 406 -3.22 -23.47 -17.13
N ALA A 407 -3.48 -23.28 -18.43
CA ALA A 407 -2.99 -24.11 -19.51
C ALA A 407 -1.54 -23.78 -19.86
N LYS A 408 -0.77 -24.78 -20.30
CA LYS A 408 0.60 -24.55 -20.78
C LYS A 408 0.65 -23.53 -21.92
N SER A 409 -0.37 -23.56 -22.80
CA SER A 409 -0.53 -22.69 -23.95
C SER A 409 -0.65 -21.20 -23.60
N GLU A 410 -1.18 -20.86 -22.43
CA GLU A 410 -1.29 -19.46 -21.98
C GLU A 410 0.08 -18.81 -21.74
N PHE A 411 1.11 -19.61 -21.46
CA PHE A 411 2.47 -19.13 -21.25
C PHE A 411 3.33 -19.22 -22.52
N ARG A 412 2.75 -19.52 -23.67
CA ARG A 412 3.51 -19.71 -24.91
C ARG A 412 4.18 -18.40 -25.34
N CYS A 413 5.38 -18.52 -25.90
CA CYS A 413 6.12 -17.40 -26.43
C CYS A 413 5.34 -16.61 -27.48
N GLY A 414 5.27 -15.29 -27.26
CA GLY A 414 4.59 -14.33 -28.13
C GLY A 414 5.20 -14.18 -29.52
N CYS A 415 6.28 -14.91 -29.85
CA CYS A 415 6.79 -14.98 -31.22
C CYS A 415 5.82 -15.68 -32.18
N GLY A 416 4.74 -16.30 -31.68
CA GLY A 416 3.71 -16.93 -32.51
C GLY A 416 4.23 -18.11 -33.34
N GLY A 417 5.30 -18.78 -32.90
CA GLY A 417 5.96 -19.84 -33.68
C GLY A 417 7.04 -19.37 -34.65
N ARG A 418 7.22 -18.05 -34.85
CA ARG A 418 8.17 -17.50 -35.83
C ARG A 418 9.64 -17.84 -35.56
N TYR A 419 10.02 -18.01 -34.30
CA TYR A 419 11.43 -18.21 -33.90
C TYR A 419 11.66 -19.40 -32.97
N CYS A 420 10.59 -19.99 -32.42
CA CYS A 420 10.67 -21.14 -31.52
C CYS A 420 9.35 -21.90 -31.52
N ASP A 421 9.38 -23.12 -31.00
CA ASP A 421 8.22 -23.98 -30.73
C ASP A 421 7.19 -23.37 -29.73
N GLY A 422 7.56 -22.28 -29.07
CA GLY A 422 6.75 -21.57 -28.08
C GLY A 422 7.29 -21.67 -26.66
N TYR A 423 8.19 -22.61 -26.37
CA TYR A 423 8.65 -22.91 -25.02
C TYR A 423 10.17 -22.98 -24.92
N ASN A 424 10.88 -23.20 -26.03
CA ASN A 424 12.34 -23.21 -26.11
C ASN A 424 12.98 -24.16 -25.08
N GLY A 425 12.40 -25.36 -24.94
CA GLY A 425 12.81 -26.36 -23.95
C GLY A 425 12.53 -26.00 -22.49
N ARG A 426 11.70 -24.99 -22.21
CA ARG A 426 11.36 -24.53 -20.85
C ARG A 426 9.98 -25.00 -20.40
N ASN A 427 9.82 -25.15 -19.10
CA ASN A 427 8.53 -25.30 -18.44
C ASN A 427 8.22 -24.04 -17.62
N VAL A 428 6.94 -23.79 -17.37
CA VAL A 428 6.53 -22.73 -16.44
C VAL A 428 6.90 -23.18 -15.04
N SER A 429 7.52 -22.30 -14.25
CA SER A 429 7.97 -22.67 -12.93
C SER A 429 6.79 -22.99 -12.00
N PRO A 430 6.86 -24.10 -11.24
CA PRO A 430 5.85 -24.43 -10.21
C PRO A 430 5.67 -23.32 -9.16
N LYS A 431 6.75 -22.63 -8.78
CA LYS A 431 6.69 -21.52 -7.82
C LYS A 431 5.92 -20.32 -8.40
N LEU A 432 6.12 -20.03 -9.68
CA LEU A 432 5.35 -18.98 -10.37
C LEU A 432 3.87 -19.37 -10.45
N LEU A 433 3.57 -20.59 -10.90
CA LEU A 433 2.19 -21.10 -10.98
C LEU A 433 1.47 -21.02 -9.63
N ASN A 434 2.15 -21.39 -8.54
CA ASN A 434 1.59 -21.28 -7.18
C ASN A 434 1.23 -19.84 -6.79
N ILE A 435 2.07 -18.86 -7.15
CA ILE A 435 1.76 -17.44 -6.91
C ILE A 435 0.52 -17.02 -7.72
N LEU A 436 0.46 -17.40 -9.00
CA LEU A 436 -0.65 -17.06 -9.87
C LEU A 436 -1.97 -17.68 -9.42
N GLU A 437 -1.96 -18.94 -8.96
CA GLU A 437 -3.12 -19.62 -8.41
C GLU A 437 -3.62 -18.94 -7.11
N LYS A 438 -2.70 -18.53 -6.22
CA LYS A 438 -3.07 -17.79 -5.01
C LYS A 438 -3.65 -16.40 -5.30
N ILE A 439 -3.11 -15.70 -6.30
CA ILE A 439 -3.68 -14.41 -6.74
C ILE A 439 -5.06 -14.63 -7.36
N ARG A 440 -5.23 -15.68 -8.18
CA ARG A 440 -6.52 -16.02 -8.80
C ARG A 440 -7.57 -16.34 -7.74
N ALA A 441 -7.20 -17.15 -6.75
CA ALA A 441 -8.06 -17.51 -5.62
C ALA A 441 -8.43 -16.28 -4.77
N TYR A 442 -7.49 -15.37 -4.51
CA TYR A 442 -7.75 -14.14 -3.74
C TYR A 442 -8.82 -13.26 -4.41
N TYR A 443 -8.73 -13.06 -5.73
CA TYR A 443 -9.66 -12.18 -6.44
C TYR A 443 -10.94 -12.89 -6.90
N GLY A 444 -10.97 -14.23 -6.90
CA GLY A 444 -12.06 -15.01 -7.47
C GLY A 444 -12.31 -14.71 -8.95
N LYS A 445 -11.29 -14.24 -9.67
CA LYS A 445 -11.39 -13.76 -11.07
C LYS A 445 -10.40 -14.49 -11.96
N PRO A 446 -10.73 -14.72 -13.24
CA PRO A 446 -9.76 -15.19 -14.22
C PRO A 446 -8.56 -14.25 -14.33
N ILE A 447 -7.37 -14.84 -14.47
CA ILE A 447 -6.13 -14.13 -14.77
C ILE A 447 -5.77 -14.41 -16.22
N THR A 448 -5.54 -13.36 -17.00
CA THR A 448 -5.01 -13.46 -18.36
C THR A 448 -3.49 -13.35 -18.32
N ILE A 449 -2.79 -14.34 -18.88
CA ILE A 449 -1.35 -14.24 -19.12
C ILE A 449 -1.12 -13.41 -20.39
N THR A 450 -0.62 -12.19 -20.24
CA THR A 450 -0.32 -11.30 -21.38
C THR A 450 1.09 -11.52 -21.92
N SER A 451 1.99 -12.06 -21.10
CA SER A 451 3.30 -12.50 -21.55
C SER A 451 3.85 -13.64 -20.68
N GLY A 452 4.13 -14.79 -21.30
CA GLY A 452 4.71 -15.96 -20.65
C GLY A 452 6.19 -16.17 -20.98
N ILE A 453 6.56 -17.38 -21.37
CA ILE A 453 7.93 -17.75 -21.74
C ILE A 453 8.38 -16.94 -22.97
N ARG A 454 9.66 -16.55 -23.05
CA ARG A 454 10.21 -15.84 -24.23
C ARG A 454 11.44 -16.55 -24.78
N CYS A 455 11.52 -16.72 -26.11
CA CYS A 455 12.79 -17.07 -26.75
C CYS A 455 13.70 -15.85 -26.84
N GLN A 456 15.02 -16.05 -27.04
CA GLN A 456 15.99 -14.95 -27.11
C GLN A 456 15.58 -13.91 -28.16
N ARG A 457 15.27 -14.34 -29.39
CA ARG A 457 14.94 -13.42 -30.50
C ARG A 457 13.69 -12.58 -30.22
N TYR A 458 12.66 -13.18 -29.63
CA TYR A 458 11.46 -12.44 -29.27
C TYR A 458 11.72 -11.49 -28.10
N ASN A 459 12.44 -11.93 -27.08
CA ASN A 459 12.85 -11.07 -25.97
C ASN A 459 13.64 -9.85 -26.45
N ASP A 460 14.59 -10.03 -27.36
CA ASP A 460 15.42 -8.94 -27.89
C ASP A 460 14.63 -7.98 -28.80
N SER A 461 13.53 -8.45 -29.40
CA SER A 461 12.63 -7.62 -30.20
C SER A 461 11.72 -6.71 -29.37
N LEU A 462 11.53 -7.03 -28.08
CA LEU A 462 10.66 -6.26 -27.21
C LEU A 462 11.41 -5.07 -26.62
N ARG A 463 10.96 -3.86 -26.95
CA ARG A 463 11.50 -2.61 -26.42
C ARG A 463 11.53 -2.64 -24.88
N GLY A 464 12.68 -2.34 -24.28
CA GLY A 464 12.86 -2.34 -22.83
C GLY A 464 13.07 -3.71 -22.16
N SER A 465 13.11 -4.80 -22.93
CA SER A 465 13.46 -6.12 -22.37
C SER A 465 14.96 -6.26 -22.11
N ILE A 466 15.32 -6.90 -21.00
CA ILE A 466 16.71 -7.19 -20.64
C ILE A 466 17.17 -8.53 -21.22
N LYS A 467 18.47 -8.67 -21.52
CA LYS A 467 19.04 -9.90 -22.11
C LYS A 467 18.83 -11.14 -21.24
N ASN A 468 18.95 -11.01 -19.92
CA ASN A 468 18.83 -12.12 -18.95
C ASN A 468 17.44 -12.20 -18.30
N SER A 469 16.40 -11.86 -19.07
CA SER A 469 15.01 -11.87 -18.58
C SER A 469 14.58 -13.24 -18.05
N VAL A 470 13.90 -13.25 -16.89
CA VAL A 470 13.37 -14.46 -16.25
C VAL A 470 12.23 -15.10 -17.07
N HIS A 471 11.64 -14.36 -18.01
CA HIS A 471 10.74 -14.95 -19.02
C HIS A 471 11.45 -16.01 -19.88
N ARG A 472 12.77 -15.92 -20.05
CA ARG A 472 13.55 -16.88 -20.86
C ARG A 472 13.82 -18.20 -20.14
N THR A 473 13.54 -18.26 -18.84
CA THR A 473 13.69 -19.47 -18.01
C THR A 473 12.35 -20.07 -17.60
N GLY A 474 11.22 -19.39 -17.88
CA GLY A 474 9.89 -19.81 -17.46
C GLY A 474 9.52 -19.41 -16.02
N GLY A 475 10.32 -18.54 -15.39
CA GLY A 475 10.09 -18.04 -14.04
C GLY A 475 9.44 -16.65 -13.98
N ALA A 476 8.86 -16.14 -15.08
CA ALA A 476 8.14 -14.88 -15.07
C ALA A 476 6.86 -14.92 -15.92
N ALA A 477 5.88 -14.11 -15.52
CA ALA A 477 4.68 -13.84 -16.29
C ALA A 477 4.24 -12.38 -16.10
N ASP A 478 3.74 -11.79 -17.20
CA ASP A 478 2.96 -10.55 -17.14
C ASP A 478 1.48 -10.95 -17.09
N ILE A 479 0.75 -10.43 -16.11
CA ILE A 479 -0.62 -10.83 -15.84
C ILE A 479 -1.59 -9.67 -15.86
N TYR A 480 -2.80 -9.91 -16.34
CA TYR A 480 -3.91 -8.98 -16.34
C TYR A 480 -5.12 -9.60 -15.65
N ILE A 481 -5.78 -8.83 -14.79
CA ILE A 481 -6.97 -9.26 -14.05
C ILE A 481 -8.09 -8.23 -14.33
N PRO A 482 -9.12 -8.58 -15.13
CA PRO A 482 -10.17 -7.65 -15.52
C PRO A 482 -10.87 -7.00 -14.33
N GLY A 483 -11.00 -5.68 -14.36
CA GLY A 483 -11.59 -4.85 -13.30
C GLY A 483 -10.70 -4.65 -12.08
N VAL A 484 -9.53 -5.30 -12.02
CA VAL A 484 -8.55 -5.14 -10.94
C VAL A 484 -7.35 -4.39 -11.46
N THR A 485 -6.60 -4.98 -12.40
CA THR A 485 -5.36 -4.37 -12.89
C THR A 485 -5.59 -3.25 -13.90
N ASP A 486 -6.84 -2.87 -14.17
CA ASP A 486 -7.20 -1.68 -14.95
C ASP A 486 -6.81 -0.37 -14.23
N THR A 487 -6.79 -0.39 -12.90
CA THR A 487 -6.41 0.77 -12.08
C THR A 487 -4.99 0.65 -11.55
N ALA A 488 -4.32 1.78 -11.32
CA ALA A 488 -3.00 1.78 -10.70
C ALA A 488 -3.02 1.17 -9.28
N ALA A 489 -4.08 1.43 -8.51
CA ALA A 489 -4.27 0.87 -7.18
C ALA A 489 -4.46 -0.66 -7.20
N GLY A 490 -5.25 -1.19 -8.14
CA GLY A 490 -5.40 -2.64 -8.28
C GLY A 490 -4.11 -3.33 -8.72
N ARG A 491 -3.32 -2.70 -9.59
CA ARG A 491 -1.97 -3.18 -9.93
C ARG A 491 -1.01 -3.15 -8.73
N ALA A 492 -1.10 -2.12 -7.87
CA ALA A 492 -0.36 -2.04 -6.61
C ALA A 492 -0.70 -3.20 -5.66
N GLN A 493 -1.99 -3.53 -5.53
CA GLN A 493 -2.43 -4.62 -4.68
C GLN A 493 -2.01 -6.00 -5.21
N VAL A 494 -2.12 -6.22 -6.52
CA VAL A 494 -1.62 -7.46 -7.15
C VAL A 494 -0.11 -7.59 -6.93
N LYS A 495 0.65 -6.49 -7.01
CA LYS A 495 2.09 -6.47 -6.69
C LYS A 495 2.35 -6.89 -5.24
N LYS A 496 1.62 -6.31 -4.28
CA LYS A 496 1.73 -6.64 -2.85
C LYS A 496 1.41 -8.12 -2.58
N LEU A 497 0.33 -8.64 -3.17
CA LEU A 497 -0.05 -10.05 -3.05
C LEU A 497 0.99 -10.99 -3.67
N ALA A 498 1.54 -10.63 -4.83
CA ALA A 498 2.61 -11.41 -5.46
C ALA A 498 3.82 -11.56 -4.53
N TYR A 499 4.26 -10.46 -3.90
CA TYR A 499 5.34 -10.51 -2.91
C TYR A 499 4.97 -11.35 -1.68
N GLN A 500 3.76 -11.18 -1.15
CA GLN A 500 3.25 -11.98 -0.03
C GLN A 500 3.24 -13.49 -0.34
N TYR A 501 3.02 -13.86 -1.60
CA TYR A 501 3.02 -15.25 -2.05
C TYR A 501 4.39 -15.77 -2.51
N GLY A 502 5.45 -14.95 -2.38
CA GLY A 502 6.83 -15.37 -2.58
C GLY A 502 7.41 -15.01 -3.95
N ALA A 503 6.85 -14.02 -4.64
CA ALA A 503 7.50 -13.41 -5.80
C ALA A 503 8.85 -12.79 -5.41
N ALA A 504 9.88 -12.99 -6.23
CA ALA A 504 11.18 -12.36 -6.00
C ALA A 504 11.17 -10.91 -6.48
N TYR A 505 10.46 -10.63 -7.57
CA TYR A 505 10.33 -9.28 -8.09
C TYR A 505 9.01 -9.08 -8.83
N CYS A 506 8.37 -7.93 -8.60
CA CYS A 506 7.07 -7.61 -9.14
C CYS A 506 6.93 -6.10 -9.41
N TYR A 507 6.42 -5.72 -10.57
CA TYR A 507 6.25 -4.32 -10.97
C TYR A 507 5.10 -4.11 -11.97
N TYR A 508 4.69 -2.86 -12.17
CA TYR A 508 3.64 -2.48 -13.11
C TYR A 508 3.82 -1.03 -13.57
N GLY A 509 3.07 -0.59 -14.58
CA GLY A 509 3.06 0.83 -14.99
C GLY A 509 4.21 1.25 -15.91
N THR A 510 4.94 0.31 -16.51
CA THR A 510 5.86 0.62 -17.60
C THR A 510 5.10 0.75 -18.93
N SER A 511 5.57 1.63 -19.82
CA SER A 511 4.87 2.00 -21.06
C SER A 511 4.53 0.83 -21.99
N ASN A 512 5.24 -0.29 -21.86
CA ASN A 512 5.06 -1.47 -22.71
C ASN A 512 4.19 -2.57 -22.05
N MET A 513 3.69 -2.36 -20.83
CA MET A 513 2.92 -3.36 -20.07
C MET A 513 1.41 -3.10 -20.03
N GLY A 514 0.95 -1.90 -20.42
CA GLY A 514 -0.45 -1.52 -20.31
C GLY A 514 -0.99 -1.74 -18.89
N ASN A 515 -2.10 -2.49 -18.79
CA ASN A 515 -2.75 -2.83 -17.52
C ASN A 515 -2.20 -4.11 -16.86
N ALA A 516 -1.02 -4.59 -17.26
CA ALA A 516 -0.43 -5.80 -16.70
C ALA A 516 0.42 -5.54 -15.44
N VAL A 517 0.60 -6.60 -14.66
CA VAL A 517 1.55 -6.69 -13.54
C VAL A 517 2.55 -7.79 -13.86
N HIS A 518 3.83 -7.46 -13.81
CA HIS A 518 4.93 -8.41 -14.01
C HIS A 518 5.22 -9.11 -12.71
N ILE A 519 5.33 -10.43 -12.74
CA ILE A 519 5.69 -11.27 -11.59
C ILE A 519 6.82 -12.20 -12.01
N ASN A 520 7.90 -12.24 -11.23
CA ASN A 520 8.93 -13.27 -11.36
C ASN A 520 9.35 -13.86 -10.00
N ILE A 521 10.09 -14.96 -10.03
CA ILE A 521 10.41 -15.81 -8.87
C ILE A 521 11.88 -16.07 -8.62
#